data_AF-A0A930ACJ1-F1
#
_entry.id   AF-A0A930ACJ1-F1
#
_cell.length_a   1.000
_cell.length_b   1.000
_cell.length_c   1.000
_cell.angle_alpha   90.00
_cell.angle_beta   90.00
_cell.angle_gamma   90.00
#
_symmetry.space_group_name_H-M   'P 1'
#
loop_
_entity.id
_entity.type
_entity.pdbx_description
1 polymer ?
#
loop_
_entity_poly.entity_id
_entity_poly.type
_entity_poly.pdbx_seq_one_letter_code
_entity_poly.pdbx_strand_id
1 'polypeptide(L)' 'MLKFTVNSGVGKLFYKTNDYKTLEVYKADIKNFNLGVIKTISFVDVSGKLITIFPGMCIIEAEEV' A
#
# COMPACT_ATOMS: atom_id res chain seq x y z
N MET A 1 7.16 1.79 10.93
CA MET A 1 7.04 2.18 9.51
C MET A 1 6.48 0.98 8.77
N LEU A 2 5.84 1.13 7.61
CA LEU A 2 5.46 -0.04 6.80
C LEU A 2 6.39 -0.22 5.59
N LYS A 3 6.74 -1.47 5.33
CA LYS A 3 7.30 -1.91 4.05
C LYS A 3 6.24 -2.69 3.28
N PHE A 4 6.11 -2.37 2.01
CA PHE A 4 5.21 -3.05 1.08
C PHE A 4 5.99 -3.82 0.04
N THR A 5 5.45 -4.99 -0.27
CA THR A 5 5.82 -5.77 -1.45
C THR A 5 4.58 -5.88 -2.32
N VAL A 6 4.63 -5.28 -3.51
CA VAL A 6 3.52 -5.25 -4.46
C VAL A 6 3.85 -6.20 -5.60
N ASN A 7 3.10 -7.29 -5.69
CA ASN A 7 3.22 -8.25 -6.78
C ASN A 7 2.06 -8.05 -7.75
N SER A 8 2.40 -7.62 -8.97
CA SER A 8 1.47 -7.44 -10.08
C SER A 8 1.78 -8.45 -11.17
N GLY A 9 0.84 -8.67 -12.10
CA GLY A 9 1.10 -9.52 -13.27
C GLY A 9 2.26 -9.06 -14.15
N VAL A 10 2.78 -7.85 -13.95
CA VAL A 10 3.91 -7.26 -14.68
C VAL A 10 5.23 -7.32 -13.92
N GLY A 11 5.21 -7.71 -12.65
CA GLY A 11 6.40 -7.80 -11.82
C GLY A 11 6.18 -7.41 -10.36
N LYS A 12 7.29 -7.43 -9.61
CA LYS A 12 7.35 -7.21 -8.18
C LYS A 12 8.05 -5.88 -7.87
N LEU A 13 7.41 -5.03 -7.06
CA LEU A 13 7.93 -3.75 -6.60
C LEU A 13 7.95 -3.69 -5.07
N PHE A 14 8.90 -2.93 -4.53
CA PHE A 14 9.10 -2.79 -3.10
C PHE A 14 9.06 -1.33 -2.71
N TYR A 15 8.34 -1.01 -1.64
CA TYR A 15 8.19 0.33 -1.13
C TYR A 15 8.34 0.37 0.39
N LYS A 16 8.72 1.52 0.93
CA LYS A 16 8.69 1.79 2.37
C LYS A 16 8.07 3.16 2.59
N THR A 17 7.21 3.31 3.58
CA THR A 17 6.57 4.59 3.85
C THR A 17 6.36 4.84 5.33
N ASN A 18 6.52 6.10 5.72
CA ASN A 18 6.22 6.61 7.06
C ASN A 18 4.75 7.02 7.22
N ASP A 19 3.99 7.09 6.12
CA ASP A 19 2.58 7.49 6.13
C ASP A 19 1.74 6.46 6.90
N TYR A 20 2.13 5.17 6.81
CA TYR A 20 1.59 4.11 7.64
C TYR A 20 2.54 3.76 8.79
N LYS A 21 2.07 3.99 10.02
CA LYS A 21 2.84 3.69 11.24
C LYS A 21 2.68 2.25 11.70
N THR A 22 1.50 1.65 11.48
CA THR A 22 1.14 0.28 11.89
C THR A 22 0.31 -0.41 10.82
N LEU A 23 0.24 -1.73 10.86
CA LEU A 23 -0.61 -2.52 9.96
C LEU A 23 -2.10 -2.20 10.10
N GLU A 24 -2.55 -1.72 11.27
CA GLU A 24 -3.95 -1.38 11.51
C GLU A 24 -4.42 -0.20 10.65
N VAL A 25 -3.57 0.82 10.48
CA VAL A 25 -3.88 1.97 9.62
C VAL A 25 -4.03 1.51 8.17
N TYR A 26 -3.13 0.65 7.70
CA TYR A 26 -3.21 0.09 6.35
C TYR A 26 -4.45 -0.82 6.15
N LYS A 27 -4.81 -1.63 7.16
CA LYS A 27 -6.03 -2.44 7.14
C LYS A 27 -7.29 -1.59 7.02
N ALA A 28 -7.33 -0.41 7.64
CA ALA A 28 -8.46 0.50 7.53
C ALA A 28 -8.65 0.99 6.08
N ASP A 29 -7.57 1.30 5.37
CA ASP A 29 -7.65 1.71 3.97
C ASP A 29 -8.05 0.57 3.03
N ILE A 30 -7.58 -0.65 3.28
CA ILE A 30 -8.06 -1.83 2.55
C ILE A 30 -9.57 -2.03 2.78
N LYS A 31 -10.05 -1.82 4.01
CA LYS A 31 -11.49 -1.87 4.29
C LYS A 31 -12.24 -0.77 3.54
N ASN A 32 -11.73 0.47 3.53
CA ASN A 32 -12.32 1.58 2.79
C ASN A 32 -12.36 1.32 1.27
N PHE A 33 -11.31 0.70 0.72
CA PHE A 33 -11.27 0.28 -0.68
C PHE A 33 -12.35 -0.77 -0.98
N ASN A 34 -12.46 -1.80 -0.14
CA ASN A 34 -13.48 -2.86 -0.31
C ASN A 34 -14.92 -2.34 -0.17
N LEU A 35 -15.12 -1.28 0.61
CA LEU A 35 -16.41 -0.58 0.73
C LEU A 35 -16.69 0.41 -0.42
N GLY A 36 -15.73 0.61 -1.34
CA GLY A 36 -15.86 1.55 -2.45
C GLY A 36 -15.72 3.03 -2.05
N VAL A 37 -15.31 3.32 -0.81
CA VAL A 37 -15.11 4.69 -0.30
C VAL A 37 -13.90 5.33 -0.98
N ILE A 38 -12.85 4.54 -1.20
CA ILE A 38 -11.67 4.94 -1.97
C ILE A 38 -11.45 3.99 -3.14
N LYS A 39 -10.91 4.53 -4.25
CA LYS A 39 -10.61 3.73 -5.45
C LYS A 39 -9.16 3.26 -5.52
N THR A 40 -8.27 3.93 -4.82
CA THR A 40 -6.83 3.66 -4.82
C THR A 40 -6.26 3.97 -3.45
N ILE A 41 -5.12 3.37 -3.14
CA ILE A 41 -4.33 3.70 -1.96
C ILE A 41 -3.10 4.47 -2.41
N SER A 42 -2.85 5.62 -1.80
CA SER A 42 -1.71 6.48 -2.15
C SER A 42 -0.88 6.79 -0.91
N PHE A 43 0.45 6.74 -1.05
CA PHE A 43 1.40 7.09 0.01
C PHE A 43 2.70 7.59 -0.60
N VAL A 44 3.50 8.29 0.19
CA VAL A 44 4.84 8.74 -0.19
C VAL A 44 5.87 7.72 0.28
N ASP A 45 6.65 7.18 -0.66
CA ASP A 45 7.78 6.31 -0.36
C ASP A 45 8.89 7.12 0.35
N VAL A 46 9.71 6.46 1.16
CA VAL A 46 10.85 7.09 1.85
C VAL A 46 11.85 7.78 0.91
N SER A 47 11.86 7.43 -0.38
CA SER A 47 12.63 8.12 -1.42
C SER A 47 11.97 9.44 -1.92
N GLY A 48 10.82 9.84 -1.37
CA GLY A 48 10.07 11.03 -1.74
C GLY A 48 9.14 10.83 -2.94
N LYS A 49 9.00 9.62 -3.47
CA LYS A 49 8.12 9.32 -4.61
C LYS A 49 6.68 9.10 -4.16
N LEU A 50 5.73 9.75 -4.83
CA LEU A 50 4.30 9.45 -4.65
C LEU A 50 3.98 8.11 -5.34
N ILE A 51 3.45 7.16 -4.57
CA ILE A 51 3.02 5.84 -5.04
C ILE A 51 1.50 5.78 -4.93
N THR A 52 0.85 5.30 -6.00
CA THR A 52 -0.59 5.03 -6.02
C THR A 52 -0.80 3.60 -6.48
N ILE A 53 -1.50 2.81 -5.67
CA ILE A 53 -1.77 1.40 -5.90
C ILE A 53 -3.27 1.19 -6.06
N PHE A 54 -3.63 0.33 -7.00
CA PHE A 54 -4.97 -0.22 -7.14
C PHE A 54 -5.00 -1.67 -6.59
N PRO A 55 -5.48 -1.90 -5.36
CA PRO A 55 -5.40 -3.21 -4.71
C PRO A 55 -6.09 -4.34 -5.49
N GLY A 56 -7.14 -4.04 -6.26
CA GLY A 56 -7.90 -5.04 -7.01
C GLY A 56 -7.13 -5.77 -8.14
N MET A 57 -5.90 -5.34 -8.46
CA MET A 57 -5.08 -5.92 -9.54
C MET A 57 -3.71 -6.42 -9.05
N CYS A 58 -3.48 -6.50 -7.74
CA CYS A 58 -2.19 -6.90 -7.18
C CYS A 58 -2.33 -7.66 -5.86
N ILE A 59 -1.32 -8.47 -5.56
CA ILE A 59 -1.10 -9.01 -4.21
C ILE A 59 -0.19 -8.02 -3.49
N ILE A 60 -0.62 -7.52 -2.34
CA ILE A 60 0.17 -6.58 -1.52
C ILE A 60 0.48 -7.24 -0.19
N GLU A 61 1.77 -7.51 0.04
CA GLU A 61 2.27 -7.96 1.35
C GLU A 61 2.76 -6.71 2.10
N ALA A 62 2.38 -6.58 3.37
CA ALA A 62 2.77 -5.47 4.23
C ALA A 62 3.38 -6.00 5.52
N GLU A 63 4.51 -5.43 5.94
CA GLU A 63 5.20 -5.77 7.18
C GLU A 63 5.63 -4.51 7.93
N GLU A 64 5.60 -4.58 9.27
CA GLU A 64 6.13 -3.51 10.12
C GLU A 64 7.65 -3.60 10.17
N VAL A 65 8.30 -2.43 10.06
CA VAL A 65 9.74 -2.25 10.10
C VAL A 65 10.10 -1.12 11.05
#